data_AF-A0A355YSK0-F1
#
_entry.id   AF-A0A355YSK0-F1
#
_cell.length_a   1.000
_cell.length_b   1.000
_cell.length_c   1.000
_cell.angle_alpha   90.00
_cell.angle_beta   90.00
_cell.angle_gamma   90.00
#
_symmetry.space_group_name_H-M   'P 1'
#
loop_
_entity.id
_entity.type
_entity.pdbx_description
1 polymer ?
#
loop_
_entity_poly.entity_id
_entity_poly.type
_entity_poly.pdbx_seq_one_letter_code
_entity_poly.pdbx_strand_id
1 'polypeptide(L)'
;LTSDALIEGSFELVGHVSGKGGLAGVCIDSKHVYTNNKSSAKECWSSHDEWSQVLSERRAESVKQYLIANYSINTDRLKTYGVGHSEHKFDDPDNPGNRRVEVKYIKK
;
A
#
# COMPACT_ATOMS: atom_id res chain seq x y z
N LEU A 1 17.19 13.21 -11.52
CA LEU A 1 17.24 11.78 -11.89
C LEU A 1 17.49 11.72 -13.38
N THR A 2 18.65 11.23 -13.82
CA THR A 2 18.93 10.99 -15.25
C THR A 2 18.23 9.69 -15.69
N SER A 3 17.99 9.51 -16.99
CA SER A 3 17.43 8.27 -17.57
C SER A 3 18.20 7.04 -17.11
N ASP A 4 19.52 7.15 -17.03
CA ASP A 4 20.41 6.02 -16.77
C ASP A 4 20.30 5.55 -15.31
N ALA A 5 20.07 6.48 -14.37
CA ALA A 5 19.79 6.14 -12.98
C ALA A 5 18.49 5.32 -12.84
N LEU A 6 17.50 5.56 -13.69
CA LEU A 6 16.26 4.78 -13.71
C LEU A 6 16.47 3.37 -14.30
N ILE A 7 17.47 3.19 -15.16
CA ILE A 7 17.79 1.90 -15.79
C ILE A 7 18.60 0.99 -14.85
N GLU A 8 19.42 1.53 -13.95
CA GLU A 8 20.34 0.72 -13.13
C GLU A 8 20.05 0.67 -11.63
N GLY A 9 19.27 1.61 -11.08
CA GLY A 9 19.01 1.70 -9.65
C GLY A 9 17.90 0.78 -9.14
N SER A 10 17.76 0.68 -7.82
CA SER A 10 16.65 -0.04 -7.18
C SER A 10 15.64 0.94 -6.60
N PHE A 11 14.42 0.49 -6.36
CA PHE A 11 13.33 1.31 -5.85
C PHE A 11 12.61 0.63 -4.69
N GLU A 12 12.15 1.44 -3.75
CA GLU A 12 11.15 1.05 -2.77
C GLU A 12 9.80 1.64 -3.19
N LEU A 13 8.77 0.79 -3.18
CA LEU A 13 7.38 1.18 -3.38
C LEU A 13 6.71 1.11 -2.00
N VAL A 14 6.35 2.26 -1.47
CA VAL A 14 5.79 2.39 -0.13
C VAL A 14 4.32 2.70 -0.22
N GLY A 15 3.49 1.79 0.26
CA GLY A 15 2.05 1.97 0.26
C GLY A 15 1.56 2.71 1.49
N HIS A 16 0.60 3.62 1.28
CA HIS A 16 -0.05 4.41 2.32
C HIS A 16 -1.58 4.34 2.18
N VAL A 17 -2.30 4.50 3.30
CA VAL A 17 -3.75 4.70 3.32
C VAL A 17 -4.12 6.07 3.89
N SER A 18 -5.36 6.49 3.64
CA SER A 18 -6.00 7.59 4.37
C SER A 18 -6.87 7.00 5.47
N GLY A 19 -7.31 7.85 6.38
CA GLY A 19 -8.15 7.49 7.51
C GLY A 19 -7.34 7.35 8.78
N LYS A 20 -8.04 7.10 9.88
CA LYS A 20 -7.42 6.91 11.19
C LYS A 20 -7.37 5.44 11.52
N GLY A 21 -6.29 5.02 12.15
CA GLY A 21 -6.19 3.75 12.83
C GLY A 21 -7.23 3.49 13.90
N GLY A 22 -7.08 2.35 14.56
CA GLY A 22 -7.93 1.98 15.68
C GLY A 22 -7.91 0.49 15.99
N LEU A 23 -8.29 0.17 17.22
CA LEU A 23 -8.29 -1.19 17.75
C LEU A 23 -9.57 -1.98 17.40
N ALA A 24 -10.53 -1.35 16.74
CA ALA A 24 -11.78 -2.00 16.35
C ALA A 24 -11.53 -2.97 15.18
N GLY A 25 -12.07 -4.18 15.27
CA GLY A 25 -11.99 -5.17 14.21
C GLY A 25 -12.67 -4.72 12.92
N VAL A 26 -12.10 -5.10 11.78
CA VAL A 26 -12.57 -4.72 10.44
C VAL A 26 -12.78 -5.99 9.63
N CYS A 27 -13.90 -6.06 8.92
CA CYS A 27 -14.18 -7.12 7.95
C CYS A 27 -14.58 -6.52 6.61
N ILE A 28 -14.20 -7.17 5.52
CA ILE A 28 -14.62 -6.82 4.16
C ILE A 28 -15.33 -8.00 3.49
N ASP A 29 -16.26 -7.70 2.60
CA ASP A 29 -16.93 -8.69 1.77
C ASP A 29 -16.12 -9.05 0.51
N SER A 30 -16.70 -9.87 -0.38
CA SER A 30 -16.07 -10.26 -1.64
C SER A 30 -15.87 -9.11 -2.63
N LYS A 31 -16.59 -7.99 -2.45
CA LYS A 31 -16.45 -6.75 -3.23
C LYS A 31 -15.47 -5.77 -2.58
N HIS A 32 -14.79 -6.18 -1.51
CA HIS A 32 -13.87 -5.36 -0.72
C HIS A 32 -14.55 -4.15 -0.07
N VAL A 33 -15.84 -4.27 0.26
CA VAL A 33 -16.61 -3.27 1.01
C VAL A 33 -16.69 -3.68 2.47
N TYR A 34 -16.67 -2.71 3.38
CA TYR A 34 -16.85 -2.95 4.81
C TYR A 34 -18.15 -3.73 5.09
N THR A 35 -18.07 -4.73 5.95
CA THR A 35 -19.24 -5.51 6.38
C THR A 35 -19.20 -5.79 7.88
N ASN A 36 -20.37 -5.72 8.51
CA ASN A 36 -20.58 -6.18 9.88
C ASN A 36 -21.01 -7.67 9.93
N ASN A 37 -21.36 -8.27 8.80
CA ASN A 37 -21.76 -9.66 8.71
C ASN A 37 -20.53 -10.55 8.51
N LYS A 38 -20.00 -11.05 9.63
CA LYS A 38 -18.84 -11.95 9.66
C LYS A 38 -19.04 -13.24 8.87
N SER A 39 -20.27 -13.75 8.79
CA SER A 39 -20.57 -14.99 8.05
C SER A 39 -20.46 -14.82 6.54
N SER A 40 -20.56 -13.59 6.03
CA SER A 40 -20.36 -13.25 4.61
C SER A 40 -19.05 -12.52 4.36
N ALA A 41 -18.22 -12.29 5.38
CA ALA A 41 -16.95 -11.61 5.23
C ALA A 41 -15.98 -12.51 4.45
N LYS A 42 -15.31 -11.91 3.46
CA LYS A 42 -14.22 -12.56 2.75
C LYS A 42 -12.97 -12.60 3.63
N GLU A 43 -12.67 -11.48 4.28
CA GLU A 43 -11.50 -11.33 5.15
C GLU A 43 -11.86 -10.44 6.35
N CYS A 44 -11.24 -10.73 7.49
CA CYS A 44 -11.36 -9.95 8.72
C CYS A 44 -10.00 -9.76 9.37
N TRP A 45 -9.81 -8.60 9.97
CA TRP A 45 -8.63 -8.23 10.76
C TRP A 45 -9.06 -7.90 12.19
N SER A 46 -8.15 -8.11 13.12
CA SER A 46 -8.39 -7.87 14.55
C SER A 46 -8.54 -6.38 14.86
N SER A 47 -7.94 -5.51 14.04
CA SER A 47 -7.96 -4.06 14.21
C SER A 47 -7.94 -3.31 12.88
N HIS A 48 -8.29 -2.03 12.93
CA HIS A 48 -8.18 -1.11 11.80
C HIS A 48 -6.72 -0.82 11.45
N ASP A 49 -5.82 -0.88 12.43
CA ASP A 49 -4.37 -0.76 12.24
C ASP A 49 -3.83 -1.92 11.40
N GLU A 50 -4.20 -3.15 11.75
CA GLU A 50 -3.83 -4.34 11.00
C GLU A 50 -4.39 -4.32 9.57
N TRP A 51 -5.67 -3.95 9.42
CA TRP A 51 -6.28 -3.78 8.10
C TRP A 51 -5.55 -2.70 7.27
N SER A 52 -5.22 -1.56 7.88
CA SER A 52 -4.54 -0.47 7.20
C SER A 52 -3.16 -0.88 6.71
N GLN A 53 -2.41 -1.63 7.54
CA GLN A 53 -1.11 -2.18 7.20
C GLN A 53 -1.22 -3.12 5.98
N VAL A 54 -2.13 -4.10 6.04
CA VAL A 54 -2.32 -5.06 4.94
C VAL A 54 -2.80 -4.36 3.66
N LEU A 55 -3.70 -3.39 3.76
CA LEU A 55 -4.20 -2.64 2.61
C LEU A 55 -3.09 -1.82 1.94
N SER A 56 -2.22 -1.19 2.73
CA SER A 56 -1.15 -0.38 2.21
C SER A 56 -0.06 -1.26 1.55
N GLU A 57 0.29 -2.41 2.13
CA GLU A 57 1.17 -3.40 1.50
C GLU A 57 0.61 -3.91 0.17
N ARG A 58 -0.68 -4.27 0.12
CA ARG A 58 -1.36 -4.72 -1.12
C ARG A 58 -1.30 -3.66 -2.22
N ARG A 59 -1.37 -2.37 -1.88
CA ARG A 59 -1.24 -1.27 -2.85
C ARG A 59 0.17 -1.21 -3.43
N ALA A 60 1.20 -1.26 -2.58
CA ALA A 60 2.59 -1.27 -3.05
C ALA A 60 2.86 -2.47 -3.95
N GLU A 61 2.38 -3.64 -3.56
CA GLU A 61 2.53 -4.86 -4.35
C GLU A 61 1.79 -4.78 -5.69
N SER A 62 0.58 -4.22 -5.72
CA SER A 62 -0.16 -4.04 -6.98
C SER A 62 0.60 -3.15 -7.97
N VAL A 63 1.25 -2.08 -7.49
CA VAL A 63 2.10 -1.22 -8.33
C VAL A 63 3.34 -1.99 -8.81
N LYS A 64 4.01 -2.77 -7.94
CA LYS A 64 5.13 -3.64 -8.34
C LYS A 64 4.74 -4.58 -9.46
N GLN A 65 3.61 -5.28 -9.32
CA GLN A 65 3.13 -6.22 -10.32
C GLN A 65 2.82 -5.52 -11.64
N TYR A 66 2.20 -4.34 -11.60
CA TYR A 66 1.99 -3.54 -12.80
C TYR A 66 3.31 -3.16 -13.50
N LEU A 67 4.32 -2.72 -12.75
CA LEU A 67 5.62 -2.35 -13.29
C LEU A 67 6.36 -3.53 -13.94
N ILE A 68 6.35 -4.70 -13.30
CA ILE A 68 6.94 -5.93 -13.84
C ILE A 68 6.24 -6.32 -15.15
N ALA A 69 4.90 -6.35 -15.14
CA ALA A 69 4.11 -6.82 -16.26
C ALA A 69 4.21 -5.91 -17.51
N ASN A 70 4.39 -4.60 -17.32
CA ASN A 70 4.32 -3.63 -18.42
C ASN A 70 5.68 -3.06 -18.85
N TYR A 71 6.70 -3.09 -17.99
CA TYR A 71 7.98 -2.41 -18.23
C TYR A 71 9.21 -3.31 -18.05
N SER A 72 9.00 -4.61 -17.83
CA SER A 72 10.09 -5.61 -17.70
C SER A 72 11.16 -5.24 -16.67
N ILE A 73 10.76 -4.52 -15.61
CA ILE A 73 11.66 -4.19 -14.50
C ILE A 73 11.94 -5.47 -13.72
N ASN A 74 13.22 -5.78 -13.50
CA ASN A 74 13.63 -6.93 -12.70
C ASN A 74 13.06 -6.83 -11.28
N THR A 75 12.43 -7.90 -10.80
CA THR A 75 11.78 -8.00 -9.48
C THR A 75 12.70 -7.65 -8.33
N ASP A 76 13.98 -7.96 -8.43
CA ASP A 76 14.98 -7.75 -7.38
C ASP A 76 15.33 -6.27 -7.21
N ARG A 77 14.97 -5.44 -8.19
CA ARG A 77 15.11 -3.98 -8.12
C ARG A 77 13.93 -3.32 -7.44
N LEU A 78 12.85 -4.04 -7.14
CA LEU A 78 11.62 -3.50 -6.58
C LEU A 78 11.34 -4.11 -5.21
N LYS A 79 11.53 -3.31 -4.16
CA LYS A 79 11.11 -3.64 -2.79
C LYS A 79 9.74 -3.02 -2.53
N THR A 80 8.88 -3.73 -1.82
CA THR A 80 7.52 -3.30 -1.47
C THR A 80 7.32 -3.41 0.04
N TYR A 81 6.67 -2.42 0.64
CA TYR A 81 6.14 -2.47 2.00
C TYR A 81 5.03 -1.44 2.17
N GLY A 82 4.25 -1.59 3.23
CA GLY A 82 3.20 -0.66 3.61
C GLY A 82 3.51 0.01 4.94
N VAL A 83 2.94 1.20 5.17
CA VAL A 83 3.03 1.91 6.45
C VAL A 83 1.66 2.26 7.05
N GLY A 84 0.58 1.60 6.59
CA GLY A 84 -0.78 1.93 6.99
C GLY A 84 -1.11 3.42 6.92
N HIS A 85 -1.65 3.94 8.01
CA HIS A 85 -2.04 5.35 8.22
C HIS A 85 -1.00 6.15 9.03
N SER A 86 0.16 5.57 9.36
CA SER A 86 1.13 6.21 10.27
C SER A 86 1.95 7.33 9.63
N GLU A 87 2.09 7.33 8.29
CA GLU A 87 2.87 8.32 7.53
C GLU A 87 1.98 9.11 6.55
N HIS A 88 1.06 9.89 7.11
CA HIS A 88 0.26 10.82 6.32
C HIS A 88 1.11 11.95 5.73
N LYS A 89 0.80 12.30 4.49
CA LYS A 89 1.40 13.45 3.80
C LYS A 89 0.72 14.76 4.19
N PHE A 90 -0.57 14.69 4.49
CA PHE A 90 -1.40 15.81 4.90
C PHE A 90 -1.95 15.57 6.31
N ASP A 91 -1.96 16.61 7.13
CA ASP A 91 -2.38 16.52 8.55
C ASP A 91 -3.82 16.01 8.71
N ASP A 92 -4.70 16.36 7.77
CA ASP A 92 -6.04 15.78 7.69
C ASP A 92 -5.93 14.28 7.32
N PRO A 93 -6.26 13.35 8.24
CA PRO A 93 -6.11 11.93 8.00
C PRO A 93 -6.96 11.42 6.84
N ASP A 94 -8.14 12.02 6.64
CA ASP A 94 -9.10 11.61 5.62
C ASP A 94 -8.80 12.23 4.25
N ASN A 95 -7.77 13.08 4.17
CA ASN A 95 -7.33 13.68 2.93
C ASN A 95 -7.03 12.59 1.88
N PRO A 96 -7.66 12.66 0.68
CA PRO A 96 -7.49 11.64 -0.34
C PRO A 96 -6.04 11.49 -0.81
N GLY A 97 -5.23 12.54 -0.72
CA GLY A 97 -3.81 12.53 -1.06
C GLY A 97 -2.95 11.66 -0.14
N ASN A 98 -3.45 11.25 1.03
CA ASN A 98 -2.78 10.26 1.88
C ASN A 98 -2.82 8.85 1.27
N ARG A 99 -3.84 8.53 0.47
CA ARG A 99 -3.95 7.26 -0.28
C ARG A 99 -3.01 7.29 -1.48
N ARG A 100 -1.79 6.81 -1.30
CA ARG A 100 -0.73 6.86 -2.33
C ARG A 100 0.18 5.65 -2.27
N VAL A 101 0.95 5.48 -3.34
CA VAL A 101 2.17 4.67 -3.33
C VAL A 101 3.33 5.62 -3.63
N GLU A 102 4.28 5.73 -2.73
CA GLU A 102 5.50 6.52 -2.93
C GLU A 102 6.57 5.65 -3.59
N VAL A 103 7.33 6.25 -4.52
CA VAL A 103 8.46 5.60 -5.18
C VAL A 103 9.75 6.25 -4.67
N LYS A 104 10.55 5.52 -3.92
CA LYS A 104 11.83 5.98 -3.36
C LYS A 104 12.98 5.34 -4.14
N TYR A 105 13.90 6.16 -4.63
CA TYR A 105 15.10 5.69 -5.32
C TYR A 105 16.17 5.23 -4.32
N ILE A 106 16.69 4.02 -4.49
CA ILE A 106 17.80 3.48 -3.72
C ILE A 106 19.07 3.67 -4.55
N LYS A 107 19.94 4.56 -4.08
CA LYS A 107 21.27 4.75 -4.67
C LYS A 107 22.15 3.55 -4.31
N LYS A 108 22.81 2.96 -5.31
CA LYS A 108 23.85 1.95 -5.10
C LYS A 108 25.12 2.59 -4.53
#